data_AF-A0AA38UGF8-F1
#
_entry.id   AF-A0AA38UGF8-F1
#
_cell.length_a   1.000
_cell.length_b   1.000
_cell.length_c   1.000
_cell.angle_alpha   90.00
_cell.angle_beta   90.00
_cell.angle_gamma   90.00
#
_symmetry.space_group_name_H-M   'P 1'
#
loop_
_entity.id
_entity.type
_entity.pdbx_description
1 polymer ?
#
loop_
_entity_poly.entity_id
_entity_poly.type
_entity_poly.pdbx_seq_one_letter_code
_entity_poly.pdbx_strand_id
1 'polypeptide(L)'
;MASPSNKTRLTEAAYQCLPGGPVDVDKEFYDKVAATASSEPPLRSLVESFVLPIRSGKAWEMQKGDICRIVAVEGAQVGDLNIWSLHNPRERFWASRTIARAMNVNTKETPGGGGKNISKMEFNCLSLCV
;
A
#
# COMPACT_ATOMS: atom_id res chain seq x y z
N MET A 1 9.99 -40.25 -27.89
CA MET A 1 9.98 -38.78 -27.75
C MET A 1 9.54 -38.48 -26.32
N ALA A 2 10.46 -38.08 -25.45
CA ALA A 2 10.15 -37.78 -24.05
C ALA A 2 9.48 -36.40 -23.96
N SER A 3 8.30 -36.32 -23.36
CA SER A 3 7.67 -35.03 -23.01
C SER A 3 8.63 -34.22 -22.14
N PRO A 4 8.85 -32.92 -22.43
CA PRO A 4 9.73 -32.10 -21.62
C PRO A 4 9.18 -32.02 -20.19
N SER A 5 10.01 -32.38 -19.21
CA SER A 5 9.62 -32.38 -17.80
C SER A 5 9.24 -30.96 -17.37
N ASN A 6 8.01 -30.79 -16.91
CA ASN A 6 7.40 -29.55 -16.42
C ASN A 6 8.01 -29.12 -15.07
N LYS A 7 9.33 -28.85 -15.03
CA LYS A 7 10.08 -28.46 -13.82
C LYS A 7 10.02 -26.95 -13.55
N THR A 8 9.60 -26.14 -14.53
CA THR A 8 9.53 -24.67 -14.44
C THR A 8 8.46 -24.19 -13.45
N ARG A 9 7.43 -24.99 -13.18
CA ARG A 9 6.29 -24.61 -12.33
C ARG A 9 6.56 -24.65 -10.82
N LEU A 10 7.70 -25.17 -10.37
CA LEU A 10 7.99 -25.35 -8.93
C LEU A 10 8.38 -24.03 -8.23
N THR A 11 8.79 -23.01 -8.99
CA THR A 11 9.21 -21.70 -8.47
C THR A 11 8.20 -20.58 -8.75
N GLU A 12 7.11 -20.88 -9.46
CA GLU A 12 6.10 -19.88 -9.79
C GLU A 12 5.20 -19.60 -8.58
N ALA A 13 4.81 -18.34 -8.41
CA ALA A 13 3.86 -17.96 -7.37
C ALA A 13 2.55 -18.75 -7.52
N ALA A 14 2.01 -19.23 -6.40
CA ALA A 14 0.77 -19.99 -6.38
C ALA A 14 -0.44 -19.20 -6.92
N TYR A 15 -0.37 -17.85 -6.83
CA TYR A 15 -1.37 -16.94 -7.38
C TYR A 15 -0.74 -16.05 -8.45
N GLN A 16 -1.18 -16.24 -9.69
CA GLN A 16 -0.74 -15.45 -10.85
C GLN A 16 -1.74 -14.31 -11.12
N CYS A 17 -1.24 -13.12 -11.42
CA CYS A 17 -2.06 -11.98 -11.84
C CYS A 17 -2.30 -12.05 -13.35
N LEU A 18 -3.20 -12.95 -13.77
CA LEU A 18 -3.61 -13.08 -15.17
C LEU A 18 -4.67 -12.03 -15.52
N PRO A 19 -4.66 -11.46 -16.74
CA PRO A 19 -5.69 -10.51 -17.18
C PRO A 19 -7.11 -11.07 -17.02
N GLY A 20 -8.02 -10.30 -16.42
CA GLY A 20 -9.40 -10.71 -16.12
C GLY A 20 -9.53 -11.76 -15.00
N GLY A 21 -8.44 -12.13 -14.34
CA GLY A 21 -8.45 -13.05 -13.21
C GLY A 21 -8.90 -12.37 -11.90
N PRO A 22 -9.19 -13.16 -10.84
CA PRO A 22 -9.65 -12.62 -9.55
C PRO A 22 -8.64 -11.70 -8.83
N VAL A 23 -7.39 -11.69 -9.28
CA VAL A 23 -6.27 -10.93 -8.71
C VAL A 23 -5.73 -9.91 -9.72
N ASP A 24 -6.39 -9.78 -10.88
CA ASP A 24 -6.07 -8.73 -11.84
C ASP A 24 -6.40 -7.36 -11.23
N VAL A 25 -5.53 -6.39 -11.47
CA VAL A 25 -5.64 -5.05 -10.90
C VAL A 25 -5.99 -4.10 -12.04
N ASP A 26 -7.07 -3.34 -11.85
CA ASP A 26 -7.44 -2.28 -12.79
C ASP A 26 -6.44 -1.12 -12.71
N LYS A 27 -5.35 -1.23 -13.49
CA LYS A 27 -4.27 -0.24 -13.51
C LYS A 27 -4.78 1.12 -13.99
N GLU A 28 -5.65 1.15 -14.99
CA GLU A 28 -6.19 2.40 -15.53
C GLU A 28 -6.99 3.18 -14.48
N PHE A 29 -7.79 2.47 -13.67
CA PHE A 29 -8.47 3.06 -12.54
C PHE A 29 -7.48 3.65 -11.52
N TYR A 30 -6.47 2.89 -11.09
CA TYR A 30 -5.50 3.37 -10.10
C TYR A 30 -4.59 4.49 -10.64
N ASP A 31 -4.29 4.51 -11.94
CA ASP A 31 -3.54 5.59 -12.59
C ASP A 31 -4.36 6.89 -12.60
N LYS A 32 -5.67 6.82 -12.89
CA LYS A 32 -6.58 7.96 -12.77
C LYS A 32 -6.65 8.46 -11.34
N VAL A 33 -6.78 7.54 -10.37
CA VAL A 33 -6.72 7.89 -8.95
C VAL A 33 -5.40 8.59 -8.68
N ALA A 34 -4.24 8.05 -9.06
CA ALA A 34 -2.93 8.68 -8.84
C ALA A 34 -2.83 10.09 -9.45
N ALA A 35 -3.36 10.30 -10.66
CA ALA A 35 -3.32 11.58 -11.37
C ALA A 35 -4.06 12.71 -10.62
N THR A 36 -5.06 12.41 -9.79
CA THR A 36 -5.75 13.43 -8.97
C THR A 36 -4.85 14.12 -7.93
N ALA A 37 -3.66 13.58 -7.64
CA ALA A 37 -2.67 14.26 -6.80
C ALA A 37 -1.89 15.37 -7.52
N SER A 38 -1.90 15.37 -8.86
CA SER A 38 -1.16 16.32 -9.71
C SER A 38 -2.08 17.14 -10.61
N SER A 39 -3.40 17.07 -10.40
CA SER A 39 -4.39 17.85 -11.14
C SER A 39 -4.45 19.28 -10.62
N GLU A 40 -4.70 20.22 -11.54
CA GLU A 40 -4.96 21.63 -11.22
C GLU A 40 -6.37 21.98 -11.76
N PRO A 41 -7.37 22.27 -10.90
CA PRO A 41 -7.32 22.29 -9.44
C PRO A 41 -7.19 20.89 -8.80
N PRO A 42 -6.76 20.81 -7.52
CA PRO A 42 -6.65 19.54 -6.81
C PRO A 42 -8.00 18.85 -6.67
N LEU A 43 -8.07 17.58 -7.07
CA LEU A 43 -9.27 16.73 -6.97
C LEU A 43 -9.32 15.93 -5.65
N ARG A 44 -8.51 16.32 -4.67
CA ARG A 44 -8.46 15.72 -3.34
C ARG A 44 -8.48 16.79 -2.27
N SER A 45 -9.17 16.51 -1.18
CA SER A 45 -9.13 17.32 0.03
C SER A 45 -8.38 16.57 1.13
N LEU A 46 -7.59 17.28 1.93
CA LEU A 46 -6.96 16.69 3.11
C LEU A 46 -8.00 16.56 4.22
N VAL A 47 -8.17 15.33 4.73
CA VAL A 47 -9.11 15.03 5.82
C VAL A 47 -8.39 15.07 7.15
N GLU A 48 -7.28 14.34 7.25
CA GLU A 48 -6.51 14.24 8.48
C GLU A 48 -5.01 14.08 8.14
N SER A 49 -4.15 14.77 8.90
CA SER A 49 -2.70 14.61 8.82
C SER A 49 -2.13 14.57 10.23
N PHE A 50 -1.22 13.63 10.49
CA PHE A 50 -0.51 13.55 11.76
C PHE A 50 0.85 12.87 11.60
N VAL A 51 1.76 13.22 12.52
CA VAL A 51 3.07 12.57 12.65
C VAL A 51 3.01 11.60 13.82
N LEU A 52 3.39 10.34 13.58
CA LEU A 52 3.55 9.35 14.64
C LEU A 52 4.90 9.51 15.36
N PRO A 53 4.90 9.68 16.68
CA PRO A 53 6.11 9.58 17.47
C PRO A 53 6.79 8.21 17.34
N ILE A 54 8.11 8.19 17.55
CA ILE A 54 8.91 6.96 17.54
C ILE A 54 8.38 5.99 18.61
N ARG A 55 8.27 4.70 18.27
CA ARG A 55 7.76 3.62 19.14
C ARG A 55 6.34 3.89 19.67
N SER A 56 5.51 4.57 18.88
CA SER A 56 4.09 4.76 19.18
C SER A 56 3.21 4.17 18.09
N GLY A 57 1.93 4.04 18.38
CA GLY A 57 0.89 3.65 17.42
C GLY A 57 -0.32 4.55 17.57
N LYS A 58 -1.04 4.76 16.47
CA LYS A 58 -2.33 5.46 16.45
C LYS A 58 -3.28 4.67 15.56
N ALA A 59 -4.52 4.53 16.00
CA ALA A 59 -5.63 4.13 15.14
C ALA A 59 -6.35 5.39 14.68
N TRP A 60 -6.78 5.39 13.42
CA TRP A 60 -7.62 6.43 12.84
C TRP A 60 -8.63 5.75 11.90
N GLU A 61 -9.73 6.43 11.64
CA GLU A 61 -10.78 5.93 10.76
C GLU A 61 -10.56 6.44 9.33
N MET A 62 -10.94 5.62 8.36
CA MET A 62 -10.98 6.01 6.95
C MET A 62 -12.31 5.57 6.36
N GLN A 63 -12.91 6.44 5.57
CA GLN A 63 -14.13 6.13 4.85
C GLN A 63 -13.80 5.40 3.54
N LYS A 64 -14.81 4.72 3.00
CA LYS A 64 -14.69 4.10 1.68
C LYS A 64 -14.42 5.17 0.62
N GLY A 65 -13.32 5.02 -0.11
CA GLY A 65 -12.91 5.96 -1.15
C GLY A 65 -11.81 6.94 -0.72
N ASP A 66 -11.47 6.98 0.57
CA ASP A 66 -10.35 7.77 1.06
C ASP A 66 -9.00 7.14 0.64
N ILE A 67 -7.99 8.00 0.54
CA ILE A 67 -6.62 7.66 0.16
C ILE A 67 -5.71 7.96 1.34
N CYS A 68 -5.01 6.94 1.83
CA CYS A 68 -3.96 7.11 2.85
C CYS A 68 -2.58 7.10 2.19
N ARG A 69 -1.75 8.05 2.59
CA ARG A 69 -0.33 8.15 2.24
C ARG A 69 0.50 8.11 3.51
N ILE A 70 1.36 7.10 3.62
CA ILE A 70 2.32 6.96 4.72
C ILE A 70 3.70 7.36 4.20
N VAL A 71 4.38 8.28 4.89
CA VAL A 71 5.67 8.83 4.47
C VAL A 71 6.64 8.78 5.65
N ALA A 72 7.85 8.25 5.41
CA ALA A 72 8.96 8.49 6.32
C ALA A 72 9.48 9.92 6.08
N VAL A 73 9.19 10.84 7.01
CA VAL A 73 9.51 12.28 6.85
C VAL A 73 10.91 12.61 7.30
N GLU A 74 11.42 11.83 8.24
CA GLU A 74 12.78 11.89 8.71
C GLU A 74 13.31 10.45 8.60
N GLY A 75 14.56 10.25 8.17
CA GLY A 75 15.31 8.98 8.26
C GLY A 75 14.63 7.71 7.74
N ALA A 76 15.30 6.58 7.95
CA ALA A 76 14.74 5.27 7.63
C ALA A 76 13.95 4.73 8.84
N GLN A 77 12.66 4.46 8.65
CA GLN A 77 11.77 3.94 9.68
C GLN A 77 10.94 2.78 9.12
N VAL A 78 10.73 1.75 9.95
CA VAL A 78 9.81 0.64 9.68
C VAL A 78 8.57 0.83 10.55
N GLY A 79 7.39 0.58 9.97
CA GLY A 79 6.11 0.72 10.65
C GLY A 79 5.24 -0.49 10.39
N ASP A 80 4.58 -0.98 11.43
CA ASP A 80 3.61 -2.06 11.32
C ASP A 80 2.24 -1.48 10.96
N LEU A 81 1.65 -1.97 9.87
CA LEU A 81 0.31 -1.57 9.42
C LEU A 81 -0.69 -2.68 9.70
N ASN A 82 -1.78 -2.31 10.36
CA ASN A 82 -2.94 -3.18 10.52
C ASN A 82 -4.20 -2.44 10.03
N ILE A 83 -5.10 -3.17 9.38
CA ILE A 83 -6.33 -2.63 8.81
C ILE A 83 -7.49 -3.52 9.26
N TRP A 84 -8.58 -2.88 9.70
CA TRP A 84 -9.83 -3.52 10.09
C TRP A 84 -10.99 -2.87 9.36
N SER A 85 -12.06 -3.64 9.11
CA SER A 85 -13.32 -3.08 8.60
C SER A 85 -14.00 -2.24 9.68
N LEU A 86 -14.33 -1.00 9.36
CA LEU A 86 -15.00 -0.07 10.28
C LEU A 86 -16.35 -0.62 10.77
N HIS A 87 -17.04 -1.38 9.92
CA HIS A 87 -18.35 -1.96 10.22
C HIS A 87 -18.28 -3.38 10.78
N ASN A 88 -17.12 -4.03 10.75
CA ASN A 88 -16.95 -5.40 11.23
C ASN A 88 -15.51 -5.65 11.74
N PRO A 89 -15.24 -5.51 13.05
CA PRO A 89 -13.89 -5.65 13.60
C PRO A 89 -13.33 -7.08 13.52
N ARG A 90 -14.16 -8.08 13.17
CA ARG A 90 -13.68 -9.45 12.90
C ARG A 90 -13.06 -9.58 11.50
N GLU A 91 -13.42 -8.70 10.58
CA GLU A 91 -12.81 -8.58 9.28
C GLU A 91 -11.57 -7.68 9.37
N ARG A 92 -10.41 -8.27 9.10
CA ARG A 92 -9.11 -7.60 9.20
C ARG A 92 -8.19 -8.05 8.09
N PHE A 93 -7.23 -7.18 7.75
CA PHE A 93 -6.19 -7.51 6.80
C PHE A 93 -5.40 -8.74 7.26
N TRP A 94 -5.29 -9.72 6.38
CA TRP A 94 -4.58 -10.95 6.63
C TRP A 94 -3.36 -11.05 5.73
N ALA A 95 -2.22 -10.57 6.25
CA ALA A 95 -0.95 -10.54 5.52
C ALA A 95 -0.55 -11.92 4.97
N SER A 96 -0.77 -13.01 5.71
CA SER A 96 -0.37 -14.37 5.31
C SER A 96 -1.03 -14.86 4.02
N ARG A 97 -2.29 -14.48 3.74
CA ARG A 97 -2.94 -14.80 2.45
C ARG A 97 -2.54 -13.85 1.33
N THR A 98 -2.03 -12.68 1.69
CA THR A 98 -1.47 -11.70 0.74
C THR A 98 -0.07 -12.11 0.28
N ILE A 99 0.77 -12.69 1.16
CA ILE A 99 2.14 -13.17 0.86
C ILE A 99 2.18 -14.33 -0.15
N ALA A 100 1.09 -15.09 -0.30
CA ALA A 100 0.98 -16.09 -1.37
C ALA A 100 1.03 -15.46 -2.78
N ARG A 101 0.80 -14.14 -2.86
CA ARG A 101 1.18 -13.29 -3.99
C ARG A 101 2.62 -12.83 -3.69
N ALA A 102 3.55 -13.11 -4.59
CA ALA A 102 4.94 -12.66 -4.46
C ALA A 102 5.02 -11.12 -4.45
N MET A 103 4.77 -10.50 -3.28
CA MET A 103 4.60 -9.07 -3.12
C MET A 103 5.75 -8.49 -2.31
N ASN A 104 6.75 -7.96 -3.02
CA ASN A 104 7.34 -6.70 -2.60
C ASN A 104 6.40 -5.59 -3.08
N VAL A 105 5.77 -4.87 -2.15
CA VAL A 105 5.04 -3.64 -2.49
C VAL A 105 6.10 -2.57 -2.74
N ASN A 106 6.47 -2.37 -3.99
CA ASN A 106 7.46 -1.37 -4.37
C ASN A 106 6.87 0.04 -4.24
N THR A 107 7.34 0.79 -3.25
CA THR A 107 7.31 2.25 -3.24
C THR A 107 8.51 2.78 -4.03
N LYS A 108 8.33 3.84 -4.83
CA LYS A 108 9.46 4.57 -5.41
C LYS A 108 10.37 5.04 -4.27
N GLU A 109 11.62 4.58 -4.26
CA GLU A 109 12.63 5.01 -3.28
C GLU A 109 12.99 6.48 -3.54
N THR A 110 12.86 7.31 -2.52
CA THR A 110 13.49 8.64 -2.48
C THR A 110 14.98 8.44 -2.18
N PRO A 111 15.91 9.09 -2.88
CA PRO A 111 17.34 8.93 -2.62
C PRO A 111 17.68 9.54 -1.25
N GLY A 112 18.01 8.68 -0.27
CA GLY A 112 18.31 9.08 1.11
C GLY A 112 19.80 8.98 1.43
N GLY A 113 20.44 10.13 1.69
CA GLY A 113 21.79 10.24 2.22
C GLY A 113 21.93 9.68 3.64
N GLY A 114 23.15 9.19 3.94
CA GLY A 114 23.48 8.50 5.18
C GLY A 114 23.50 9.40 6.41
N GLY A 115 22.62 9.09 7.37
CA GLY A 115 22.65 9.63 8.74
C GLY A 115 21.72 8.83 9.64
N LYS A 116 22.28 8.07 10.59
CA LYS A 116 21.52 7.23 11.54
C LYS A 116 20.90 8.08 12.65
N ASN A 117 19.81 8.78 12.34
CA ASN A 117 18.91 9.35 13.34
C ASN A 117 17.59 8.58 13.28
N ILE A 118 17.09 8.14 14.44
CA ILE A 118 15.81 7.42 14.57
C ILE A 118 14.70 8.44 14.33
N SER A 119 13.69 8.07 13.55
CA SER A 119 13.04 9.08 12.73
C SER A 119 11.53 8.90 12.59
N LYS A 120 10.83 9.99 12.25
CA LYS A 120 9.38 10.12 12.35
C LYS A 120 8.67 9.66 11.07
N MET A 121 7.45 9.16 11.21
CA MET A 121 6.54 8.87 10.10
C MET A 121 5.36 9.83 10.10
N GLU A 122 5.00 10.36 8.94
CA GLU A 122 3.80 11.17 8.73
C GLU A 122 2.76 10.35 7.97
N PHE A 123 1.51 10.46 8.42
CA PHE A 123 0.34 9.81 7.87
C PHE A 123 -0.60 10.89 7.35
N ASN A 124 -0.91 10.83 6.06
CA ASN A 124 -1.76 11.77 5.36
C ASN A 124 -2.99 11.03 4.84
N CYS A 125 -4.17 11.34 5.38
CA CYS A 125 -5.46 10.87 4.91
C CYS A 125 -6.12 11.94 4.04
N LEU A 126 -6.37 11.60 2.77
CA LEU A 126 -6.93 12.45 1.75
C LEU A 126 -8.28 11.88 1.31
N SER A 127 -9.34 12.67 1.30
CA SER A 127 -10.60 12.28 0.67
C SER A 127 -10.57 12.69 -0.81
N LEU A 128 -11.00 11.78 -1.67
CA LEU A 128 -11.16 12.07 -3.08
C LEU A 128 -12.44 12.90 -3.26
N CYS A 129 -12.30 14.13 -3.72
CA CYS A 129 -13.44 14.95 -4.12
C CYS A 129 -13.83 14.50 -5.52
N VAL A 130 -14.70 13.50 -5.62
CA VAL A 130 -15.30 13.07 -6.89
C VAL A 130 -16.66 13.72 -7.06
#